data_AF-A0A449A546-F1
#
_entry.id   AF-A0A449A546-F1
#
_cell.length_a   1.000
_cell.length_b   1.000
_cell.length_c   1.000
_cell.angle_alpha   90.00
_cell.angle_beta   90.00
_cell.angle_gamma   90.00
#
_symmetry.space_group_name_H-M   'P 1'
#
loop_
_entity.id
_entity.type
_entity.pdbx_description
1 polymer ?
#
loop_
_entity_poly.entity_id
_entity_poly.type
_entity_poly.pdbx_seq_one_letter_code
_entity_poly.pdbx_strand_id
1 'polypeptide(L)' 'MSKNIKKLFNDINNILNPKDLIILLDELDSIALDRINSQDTREMGRVTTTILQSLDDLDENMVLIATTNLFKILIKQF' A
#
# COMPACT_ATOMS: atom_id res chain seq x y z
N MET A 1 -7.21 -13.66 -2.24
CA MET A 1 -5.94 -12.90 -2.34
C MET A 1 -5.71 -11.96 -1.15
N SER A 2 -6.72 -11.20 -0.68
CA SER A 2 -6.56 -10.24 0.45
C SER A 2 -6.04 -10.83 1.77
N LYS A 3 -6.28 -12.11 2.07
CA LYS A 3 -5.79 -12.77 3.31
C LYS A 3 -4.26 -12.78 3.42
N ASN A 4 -3.55 -12.91 2.31
CA ASN A 4 -2.09 -12.97 2.32
C ASN A 4 -1.48 -11.60 2.62
N ILE A 5 -2.10 -10.54 2.10
CA ILE A 5 -1.71 -9.16 2.35
C ILE A 5 -1.90 -8.83 3.83
N LYS A 6 -3.10 -9.05 4.39
CA LYS A 6 -3.34 -8.80 5.82
C LYS A 6 -2.37 -9.57 6.72
N LYS A 7 -2.06 -10.82 6.38
CA LYS A 7 -1.10 -11.61 7.13
C LYS A 7 0.31 -10.99 7.06
N LEU A 8 0.77 -10.60 5.87
CA LEU A 8 2.07 -9.95 5.68
C LEU A 8 2.21 -8.68 6.54
N PHE A 9 1.21 -7.79 6.49
CA PHE A 9 1.23 -6.56 7.27
C PHE A 9 1.15 -6.82 8.78
N ASN A 10 0.39 -7.81 9.20
CA ASN A 10 0.38 -8.24 10.60
C ASN A 10 1.74 -8.80 11.03
N ASP A 11 2.41 -9.60 10.20
CA ASP A 11 3.74 -10.15 10.50
C ASP A 11 4.78 -9.01 10.59
N ILE A 12 4.69 -8.01 9.70
CA ILE A 12 5.51 -6.79 9.73
C ILE A 12 5.33 -6.03 11.05
N ASN A 13 4.08 -5.78 11.45
CA ASN A 13 3.76 -5.06 12.69
C ASN A 13 4.20 -5.78 13.97
N ASN A 14 4.45 -7.09 13.92
CA ASN A 14 4.91 -7.87 15.07
C ASN A 14 6.44 -8.00 15.15
N ILE A 15 7.19 -7.29 14.31
CA ILE A 15 8.66 -7.25 14.38
C ILE A 15 9.11 -6.52 15.65
N LEU A 16 10.09 -7.09 16.36
CA LEU A 16 10.54 -6.59 17.67
C LEU A 16 11.08 -5.15 17.65
N ASN A 17 11.62 -4.69 16.52
CA ASN A 17 12.26 -3.38 16.37
C ASN A 17 11.76 -2.68 15.08
N PRO A 18 10.56 -2.09 15.09
CA PRO A 18 9.96 -1.47 13.90
C PRO A 18 10.77 -0.27 13.35
N LYS A 19 11.47 0.46 14.22
CA LYS A 19 12.34 1.60 13.86
C LYS A 19 13.53 1.26 12.96
N ASP A 20 13.94 -0.01 12.92
CA ASP A 20 15.06 -0.49 12.11
C ASP A 20 14.55 -1.13 10.79
N LEU A 21 13.25 -1.05 10.53
CA LEU A 21 12.60 -1.63 9.36
C LEU A 21 12.29 -0.56 8.30
N ILE A 22 12.75 -0.81 7.08
CA ILE A 22 12.38 -0.04 5.89
C ILE A 22 11.56 -0.93 4.96
N ILE A 23 10.38 -0.46 4.58
CA ILE A 23 9.50 -1.13 3.60
C ILE A 23 9.58 -0.34 2.30
N LEU A 24 9.91 -1.02 1.20
CA LEU A 24 9.88 -0.44 -0.14
C LEU A 24 8.70 -1.02 -0.93
N LEU A 25 7.77 -0.17 -1.34
CA LEU A 25 6.72 -0.51 -2.28
C LEU A 25 7.08 0.05 -3.65
N ASP A 26 7.29 -0.83 -4.62
CA ASP A 26 7.49 -0.42 -6.02
C ASP A 26 6.13 -0.31 -6.73
N GLU A 27 6.00 0.59 -7.71
CA GLU A 27 4.82 0.71 -8.58
C GLU A 27 3.48 0.90 -7.83
N LEU A 28 3.46 1.82 -6.85
CA LEU A 28 2.23 2.14 -6.09
C LEU A 28 1.10 2.68 -7.00
N ASP A 29 1.44 3.15 -8.19
CA ASP A 29 0.46 3.58 -9.19
C ASP A 29 -0.45 2.48 -9.70
N SER A 30 0.02 1.23 -9.78
CA SER A 30 -0.83 0.09 -10.14
C SER A 30 -2.04 -0.03 -9.19
N ILE A 31 -1.80 0.20 -7.89
CA ILE A 31 -2.85 0.19 -6.87
C ILE A 31 -3.76 1.44 -6.99
N ALA A 32 -3.17 2.60 -7.26
CA ALA A 32 -3.91 3.87 -7.37
C ALA A 32 -4.76 3.96 -8.65
N LEU A 33 -4.26 3.46 -9.78
CA LEU A 33 -4.96 3.43 -11.07
C LEU A 33 -6.14 2.44 -11.04
N ASP A 34 -5.98 1.29 -10.37
CA ASP A 34 -7.07 0.32 -10.17
C ASP A 34 -8.24 0.92 -9.38
N ARG A 35 -8.00 1.92 -8.51
CA ARG A 35 -9.07 2.66 -7.82
C ARG A 35 -9.87 3.55 -8.78
N ILE A 36 -9.23 4.09 -9.82
CA ILE A 36 -9.83 5.03 -10.78
C ILE A 36 -10.54 4.28 -11.92
N ASN A 37 -9.96 3.17 -12.38
CA ASN A 37 -10.54 2.32 -13.41
C ASN A 37 -11.60 1.37 -12.82
N SER A 38 -12.77 1.91 -12.52
CA SER A 38 -13.93 1.18 -11.98
C SER A 38 -14.63 0.27 -13.01
N GLN A 39 -13.97 -0.15 -14.09
CA GLN A 39 -14.63 -0.84 -15.19
C GLN A 39 -14.64 -2.36 -15.07
N ASP A 40 -13.76 -2.98 -14.26
CA ASP A 40 -13.88 -4.43 -14.08
C ASP A 40 -13.31 -4.96 -12.77
N THR A 41 -14.10 -5.83 -12.14
CA THR A 41 -13.79 -6.68 -10.97
C THR A 41 -13.85 -6.02 -9.58
N ARG A 42 -14.99 -6.22 -8.89
CA ARG A 42 -15.20 -5.98 -7.44
C ARG A 42 -14.10 -6.57 -6.53
N GLU A 43 -13.33 -7.55 -7.00
CA GLU A 43 -12.25 -8.18 -6.24
C GLU A 43 -10.98 -7.32 -6.16
N MET A 44 -10.58 -6.62 -7.22
CA MET A 44 -9.37 -5.77 -7.19
C MET A 44 -9.58 -4.54 -6.31
N GLY A 45 -10.77 -3.93 -6.35
CA GLY A 45 -11.14 -2.86 -5.41
C GLY A 45 -11.02 -3.28 -3.94
N ARG A 46 -11.36 -4.54 -3.59
CA ARG A 46 -11.20 -5.07 -2.22
C ARG A 46 -9.74 -5.30 -1.85
N VAL A 47 -8.90 -5.70 -2.80
CA VAL A 47 -7.46 -5.86 -2.60
C VAL A 47 -6.82 -4.49 -2.34
N THR A 48 -7.12 -3.50 -3.17
CA THR A 48 -6.65 -2.11 -3.01
C THR A 48 -7.05 -1.52 -1.67
N THR A 49 -8.33 -1.62 -1.28
CA THR A 49 -8.78 -1.16 0.04
C THR A 49 -8.08 -1.90 1.17
N THR A 50 -7.84 -3.20 1.03
CA THR A 50 -7.12 -3.97 2.05
C THR A 50 -5.68 -3.49 2.20
N ILE A 51 -4.98 -3.20 1.10
CA ILE A 51 -3.61 -2.66 1.14
C ILE A 51 -3.59 -1.30 1.82
N LEU A 52 -4.47 -0.38 1.42
CA LEU A 52 -4.55 0.96 2.02
C LEU A 52 -4.83 0.89 3.52
N GLN A 53 -5.81 0.09 3.94
CA GLN A 53 -6.09 -0.14 5.37
C GLN A 53 -4.89 -0.72 6.11
N SER A 54 -4.17 -1.66 5.49
CA SER A 54 -3.00 -2.27 6.13
C SER A 54 -1.81 -1.31 6.21
N LEU A 55 -1.69 -0.36 5.28
CA LEU A 55 -0.71 0.73 5.33
C LEU A 55 -1.06 1.74 6.42
N ASP A 56 -2.35 2.08 6.57
CA ASP A 56 -2.84 2.95 7.64
C ASP A 56 -2.62 2.32 9.04
N ASP A 57 -2.65 0.98 9.13
CA ASP A 57 -2.44 0.20 10.34
C ASP A 57 -0.94 -0.10 10.64
N LEU A 58 0.01 0.37 9.82
CA LEU A 58 1.45 0.17 10.08
C LEU A 58 1.91 0.95 11.31
N ASP A 59 2.89 0.38 12.04
CA ASP A 59 3.52 1.07 13.18
C ASP A 59 4.17 2.38 12.70
N GLU A 60 3.83 3.49 13.38
CA GLU A 60 4.28 4.85 13.06
C GLU A 60 5.81 5.02 13.14
N ASN A 61 6.51 4.11 13.80
CA ASN A 61 7.98 4.11 13.90
C ASN A 61 8.65 3.47 12.67
N MET A 62 7.89 2.86 11.76
CA MET A 62 8.44 2.26 10.53
C MET A 62 8.64 3.29 9.42
N VAL A 63 9.66 3.08 8.61
CA VAL A 63 9.89 3.90 7.41
C VAL A 63 9.33 3.18 6.19
N LEU A 64 8.30 3.77 5.58
CA LEU A 64 7.73 3.32 4.32
C LEU A 64 8.22 4.21 3.18
N ILE A 65 8.82 3.61 2.16
CA ILE A 65 9.20 4.26 0.91
C ILE A 65 8.36 3.63 -0.20
N ALA A 66 7.66 4.46 -0.98
CA ALA A 66 6.90 4.01 -2.13
C ALA A 66 7.40 4.70 -3.40
N THR A 67 7.56 3.94 -4.48
CA THR A 67 7.87 4.46 -5.81
C THR A 67 6.57 4.55 -6.62
N THR A 68 6.52 5.51 -7.54
CA THR A 68 5.42 5.62 -8.51
C THR A 68 5.94 6.34 -9.75
N ASN A 69 5.50 5.89 -10.93
CA ASN A 69 5.77 6.60 -12.18
C ASN A 69 4.77 7.77 -12.38
N LEU A 70 3.68 7.80 -11.62
CA LEU A 70 2.64 8.83 -11.67
C LEU A 70 2.86 10.03 -10.73
N PHE A 71 4.02 10.13 -10.06
CA PHE A 71 4.34 11.28 -9.19
C PHE A 71 4.11 12.63 -9.90
N LYS A 72 4.46 12.69 -11.20
CA LYS A 72 4.27 13.87 -12.06
C LYS A 72 2.81 14.27 -12.28
N ILE A 73 1.87 13.34 -12.12
CA ILE A 73 0.43 13.58 -12.30
C ILE A 73 -0.21 14.00 -10.97
N LEU A 74 0.20 13.39 -9.87
CA LEU A 74 -0.37 13.64 -8.53
C LEU A 74 0.00 15.02 -7.95
N ILE A 75 1.20 15.54 -8.20
CA ILE A 75 1.65 16.83 -7.62
C ILE A 75 1.34 18.04 -8.50
N LYS A 76 0.88 17.87 -9.75
CA LYS A 76 0.49 19.00 -10.60
C LYS A 76 -0.86 19.63 -10.21
N GLN A 77 -1.57 19.06 -9.22
CA GLN A 77 -2.84 19.57 -8.71
C GLN A 77 -2.77 20.15 -7.29
N PHE A 78 -1.56 20.43 -6.79
CA PHE A 78 -1.34 21.21 -5.57
C PHE A 78 -0.64 22.54 -5.88
#